data_AF-A0A935PMV0-F1
#
_entry.id   AF-A0A935PMV0-F1
#
_cell.length_a   1.000
_cell.length_b   1.000
_cell.length_c   1.000
_cell.angle_alpha   90.00
_cell.angle_beta   90.00
_cell.angle_gamma   90.00
#
_symmetry.space_group_name_H-M   'P 1'
#
loop_
_entity.id
_entity.type
_entity.pdbx_description
1 polymer ?
#
loop_
_entity_poly.entity_id
_entity_poly.type
_entity_poly.pdbx_seq_one_letter_code
_entity_poly.pdbx_strand_id
1 'polypeptide(L)'
;MTFKTWTQQDAMRAVAADRLLIETDSPYLAPVPHRGKRNEPSYVPAVAHSLAEVRGTTFEEIAADTTANATRLFWPKEKDDR
;
A
#
# COMPACT_ATOMS: atom_id res chain seq x y z
N MET A 1 -17.94 -3.77 9.78
CA MET A 1 -18.66 -4.79 8.98
C MET A 1 -17.69 -5.93 8.73
N THR A 2 -17.98 -7.13 9.25
CA THR A 2 -17.06 -8.28 9.20
C THR A 2 -17.44 -9.15 8.01
N PHE A 3 -16.63 -9.13 6.95
CA PHE A 3 -16.83 -10.02 5.83
C PHE A 3 -16.27 -11.41 6.19
N LYS A 4 -17.14 -12.32 6.64
CA LYS A 4 -16.78 -13.68 7.07
C LYS A 4 -16.09 -14.52 5.96
N THR A 5 -16.19 -14.09 4.69
CA THR A 5 -15.71 -14.83 3.52
C THR A 5 -14.65 -14.08 2.70
N TRP A 6 -14.51 -12.75 2.86
CA TRP A 6 -13.50 -12.00 2.12
C TRP A 6 -12.14 -12.13 2.79
N THR A 7 -11.14 -12.52 2.01
CA THR A 7 -9.76 -12.57 2.48
C THR A 7 -9.09 -11.21 2.30
N GLN A 8 -7.97 -10.98 3.00
CA GLN A 8 -7.15 -9.80 2.77
C GLN A 8 -6.68 -9.68 1.31
N GLN A 9 -6.43 -10.81 0.64
CA GLN A 9 -5.99 -10.80 -0.76
C GLN A 9 -7.11 -10.35 -1.71
N ASP A 10 -8.37 -10.68 -1.43
CA ASP A 10 -9.50 -10.22 -2.24
C ASP A 10 -9.64 -8.70 -2.18
N ALA A 11 -9.52 -8.14 -0.97
CA ALA A 11 -9.49 -6.69 -0.77
C ALA A 11 -8.30 -6.04 -1.49
N MET A 12 -7.10 -6.63 -1.39
CA MET A 12 -5.91 -6.15 -2.07
C MET A 12 -6.06 -6.14 -3.60
N ARG A 13 -6.82 -7.05 -4.20
CA ARG A 13 -7.10 -7.07 -5.65
C ARG A 13 -8.23 -6.13 -6.06
N ALA A 14 -9.21 -5.91 -5.19
CA ALA A 14 -10.42 -5.14 -5.52
C ALA A 14 -10.21 -3.61 -5.55
N VAL A 15 -9.22 -3.08 -4.84
CA VAL A 15 -8.96 -1.63 -4.80
C VAL A 15 -8.43 -1.15 -6.16
N ALA A 16 -9.02 -0.09 -6.73
CA ALA A 16 -8.51 0.49 -7.97
C ALA A 16 -7.07 1.01 -7.80
N ALA A 17 -6.21 0.82 -8.80
CA ALA A 17 -4.79 1.19 -8.73
C ALA A 17 -4.58 2.69 -8.44
N ASP A 18 -5.43 3.56 -8.98
CA ASP A 18 -5.44 5.01 -8.75
C ASP A 18 -5.98 5.45 -7.37
N ARG A 19 -6.35 4.50 -6.50
CA ARG A 19 -6.84 4.77 -5.14
C ARG A 19 -6.11 3.95 -4.08
N LEU A 20 -5.05 3.25 -4.46
CA LEU A 20 -4.30 2.39 -3.58
C LEU A 20 -3.19 3.18 -2.86
N LEU A 21 -3.07 2.94 -1.56
CA LEU A 21 -1.96 3.38 -0.71
C LEU A 21 -1.43 2.17 0.07
N ILE A 22 -0.16 2.25 0.47
CA ILE A 22 0.49 1.25 1.32
C ILE A 22 1.09 1.93 2.55
N GLU A 23 1.09 1.22 3.67
CA GLU A 23 1.68 1.65 4.93
C GLU A 23 2.16 0.45 5.74
N THR A 24 2.95 0.69 6.77
CA THR A 24 3.37 -0.34 7.72
C THR A 24 2.55 -0.35 9.00
N ASP A 25 1.91 0.76 9.39
CA ASP A 25 1.30 0.93 10.73
C ASP A 25 2.33 0.79 11.87
N SER A 26 3.55 1.29 11.63
CA SER A 26 4.61 1.28 12.65
C SER A 26 4.20 2.06 13.89
N PRO A 27 4.44 1.54 15.11
CA PRO A 27 5.36 0.44 15.44
C PRO A 27 4.73 -0.98 15.47
N TYR A 28 3.48 -1.15 15.03
CA TYR A 28 2.71 -2.40 15.13
C TYR A 28 2.77 -3.23 13.84
N LEU A 29 2.38 -4.50 13.89
CA LEU A 29 2.11 -5.35 12.70
C LEU A 29 3.28 -5.50 11.70
N ALA A 30 4.51 -5.74 12.19
CA ALA A 30 5.67 -5.95 11.31
C ALA A 30 5.41 -7.00 10.22
N PRO A 31 5.67 -6.68 8.93
CA PRO A 31 5.45 -7.60 7.82
C PRO A 31 6.44 -8.78 7.86
N VAL A 32 6.13 -9.87 7.16
CA VAL A 32 7.06 -11.00 6.99
C VAL A 32 8.28 -10.50 6.18
N PRO A 33 9.53 -10.86 6.55
CA PRO A 33 9.97 -11.82 7.58
C PRO A 33 10.19 -11.24 9.00
N HIS A 34 9.81 -9.99 9.26
CA HIS A 34 10.03 -9.29 10.54
C HIS A 34 8.91 -9.49 11.58
N ARG A 35 7.96 -10.39 11.32
CA ARG A 35 6.82 -10.67 12.22
C ARG A 35 7.29 -10.96 13.65
N GLY A 36 6.63 -10.33 14.63
CA GLY A 36 6.96 -10.46 16.05
C GLY A 36 8.06 -9.49 16.54
N LYS A 37 8.66 -8.71 15.64
CA LYS A 37 9.53 -7.57 15.97
C LYS A 37 8.75 -6.25 15.88
N ARG A 38 9.34 -5.17 16.40
CA ARG A 38 8.83 -3.81 16.18
C ARG A 38 8.81 -3.51 14.68
N ASN A 39 7.71 -2.94 14.22
CA ASN A 39 7.60 -2.51 12.83
C ASN A 39 8.27 -1.15 12.65
N GLU A 40 8.85 -0.93 11.48
CA GLU A 40 9.54 0.29 11.13
C GLU A 40 9.07 0.80 9.75
N PRO A 41 9.07 2.13 9.51
CA PRO A 41 8.74 2.69 8.19
C PRO A 41 9.59 2.14 7.05
N SER A 42 10.82 1.69 7.35
CA SER A 42 11.71 1.06 6.37
C SER A 42 11.18 -0.27 5.82
N TYR A 43 10.09 -0.83 6.37
CA TYR A 43 9.46 -2.05 5.86
C TYR A 43 8.35 -1.81 4.82
N VAL A 44 8.05 -0.55 4.45
CA VAL A 44 7.11 -0.24 3.35
C VAL A 44 7.45 -0.98 2.04
N PRO A 45 8.73 -1.13 1.61
CA PRO A 45 9.06 -1.90 0.41
C PRO A 45 8.64 -3.38 0.48
N ALA A 46 8.68 -4.00 1.67
CA ALA A 46 8.22 -5.39 1.84
C ALA A 46 6.70 -5.52 1.63
N VAL A 47 5.93 -4.50 2.04
CA VAL A 47 4.49 -4.42 1.77
C VAL A 47 4.22 -4.28 0.27
N ALA A 48 4.99 -3.43 -0.42
CA ALA A 48 4.88 -3.26 -1.86
C ALA A 48 5.16 -4.56 -2.63
N HIS A 49 6.21 -5.30 -2.27
CA HIS A 49 6.50 -6.61 -2.87
C HIS A 49 5.36 -7.61 -2.68
N SER A 50 4.83 -7.75 -1.46
CA SER A 50 3.72 -8.65 -1.19
C SER A 50 2.46 -8.29 -1.98
N LEU A 51 2.19 -6.99 -2.13
CA LEU A 51 1.06 -6.51 -2.92
C LEU A 51 1.25 -6.77 -4.43
N ALA A 52 2.47 -6.60 -4.93
CA ALA A 52 2.82 -6.89 -6.32
C ALA A 52 2.58 -8.37 -6.66
N GLU A 53 2.98 -9.29 -5.78
CA GLU A 53 2.69 -10.73 -5.91
C GLU A 53 1.18 -11.03 -5.94
N VAL A 54 0.41 -10.41 -5.05
CA VAL A 54 -1.06 -10.62 -4.97
C VAL A 54 -1.78 -10.10 -6.22
N ARG A 55 -1.29 -9.01 -6.81
CA ARG A 55 -1.87 -8.34 -7.98
C ARG A 55 -1.33 -8.82 -9.33
N GLY A 56 -0.23 -9.58 -9.35
CA GLY A 56 0.41 -10.02 -10.59
C GLY A 56 1.05 -8.86 -11.37
N THR A 57 1.64 -7.91 -10.67
CA THR A 57 2.28 -6.69 -11.19
C THR A 57 3.71 -6.58 -10.63
N THR A 58 4.44 -5.54 -11.00
CA THR A 58 5.81 -5.31 -10.53
C THR A 58 5.86 -4.44 -9.28
N PHE A 59 6.98 -4.54 -8.54
CA PHE A 59 7.23 -3.64 -7.41
C PHE A 59 7.24 -2.17 -7.86
N GLU A 60 7.84 -1.91 -9.01
CA GLU A 60 7.99 -0.58 -9.61
C GLU A 60 6.63 0.04 -9.94
N GLU A 61 5.69 -0.74 -10.48
CA GLU A 61 4.32 -0.28 -10.75
C GLU A 61 3.59 0.06 -9.45
N ILE A 62 3.64 -0.80 -8.44
CA ILE A 62 3.04 -0.51 -7.13
C ILE A 62 3.65 0.74 -6.51
N ALA A 63 4.98 0.88 -6.56
CA ALA A 63 5.67 2.04 -6.01
C ALA A 63 5.28 3.33 -6.74
N ALA A 64 5.20 3.30 -8.07
CA ALA A 64 4.80 4.45 -8.89
C ALA A 64 3.35 4.87 -8.59
N ASP A 65 2.41 3.92 -8.63
CA ASP A 65 0.98 4.18 -8.41
C ASP A 65 0.73 4.72 -7.00
N THR A 66 1.27 4.05 -5.99
CA THR A 66 1.05 4.44 -4.58
C THR A 66 1.73 5.78 -4.26
N THR A 67 2.90 6.07 -4.85
CA THR A 67 3.56 7.37 -4.70
C THR A 67 2.74 8.49 -5.36
N ALA A 68 2.25 8.26 -6.57
CA ALA A 68 1.40 9.22 -7.28
C ALA A 68 0.10 9.50 -6.51
N ASN A 69 -0.52 8.45 -5.97
CA ASN A 69 -1.73 8.56 -5.16
C ASN A 69 -1.48 9.31 -3.86
N ALA A 70 -0.40 8.99 -3.14
CA ALA A 70 -0.02 9.67 -1.90
C ALA A 70 0.26 11.16 -2.16
N THR A 71 1.01 11.46 -3.22
CA THR A 71 1.29 12.85 -3.64
C THR A 71 0.00 13.60 -3.95
N ARG A 72 -0.91 13.00 -4.72
CA ARG A 72 -2.19 13.63 -5.06
C ARG A 72 -3.09 13.85 -3.84
N LEU A 73 -3.07 12.93 -2.87
CA LEU A 73 -3.93 12.99 -1.69
C LEU A 73 -3.40 13.96 -0.63
N PHE A 74 -2.11 13.88 -0.30
CA PHE A 74 -1.51 14.62 0.81
C PHE A 74 -0.76 15.88 0.38
N TRP A 75 -0.39 15.98 -0.91
CA TRP A 75 0.33 17.13 -1.47
C TRP A 75 -0.30 17.63 -2.77
N PRO A 76 -1.61 17.94 -2.78
CA PRO A 76 -2.27 18.42 -3.98
C PRO A 76 -1.54 19.68 -4.48
N LYS A 77 -1.15 19.68 -5.75
CA LYS A 77 -0.66 20.91 -6.38
C LYS A 77 -1.80 21.93 -6.36
N GLU A 78 -1.51 23.15 -5.94
CA GLU A 78 -2.45 24.26 -6.09
C GLU A 78 -2.89 24.33 -7.56
N LYS A 79 -4.18 24.59 -7.78
CA LYS A 79 -4.67 24.88 -9.13
C LYS A 79 -4.02 26.19 -9.56
N ASP A 80 -3.23 26.15 -10.64
CA ASP A 80 -2.77 27.36 -11.31
C ASP A 80 -3.99 27.96 -12.04
N ASP A 81 -4.81 28.71 -11.30
CA ASP A 81 -5.93 29.52 -11.84
C ASP A 81 -5.36 30.81 -12.46
N ARG A 82 -4.51 30.66 -13.49
CA ARG A 82 -4.05 31.76 -14.35
C ARG A 82 -4.63 31.68 -15.75
#